data_AF-A0ABD7X8B8-F1
#
_entry.id   AF-A0ABD7X8B8-F1
#
_cell.length_a   1.000
_cell.length_b   1.000
_cell.length_c   1.000
_cell.angle_alpha   90.00
_cell.angle_beta   90.00
_cell.angle_gamma   90.00
#
_symmetry.space_group_name_H-M   'P 1'
#
loop_
_entity.id
_entity.type
_entity.pdbx_description
1 polymer ?
#
loop_
_entity_poly.entity_id
_entity_poly.type
_entity_poly.pdbx_seq_one_letter_code
_entity_poly.pdbx_strand_id
1 'polypeptide(L)'
;MNAVTIFVHGFNGNADSTDHLIHGAQKNGWAQKMLVVKIKNDGAMDFDGELDQQVANPMVQVLFENNRAPERRQVSWMHQLLIKLRQSFGVEQYNGVGHSLGSNVLVNLAIKFGKDSRLPALKKLVTIAGPFNGLHGFLSQDTVKDVMTKSWEPNKRTHHFKKLVRNRHLFPKGAEVLNVIGSVDGILNNDVYVAVDSARAVGYLLDGVAAKVSELMVIGPDGYHCELNRSQNVSREINQFLWDEKYIAQDFKLINSYRADKVYQLAPEELNWAN
;
A
#
# COMPACT_ATOMS: atom_id res chain seq x y z
N MET A 1 -2.90 22.92 0.68
CA MET A 1 -3.60 22.34 -0.49
C MET A 1 -4.07 20.97 -0.08
N ASN A 2 -5.33 20.65 -0.40
CA ASN A 2 -6.02 19.43 0.01
C ASN A 2 -5.68 18.31 -0.99
N ALA A 3 -4.97 17.27 -0.54
CA ALA A 3 -4.53 16.19 -1.43
C ALA A 3 -5.61 15.10 -1.54
N VAL A 4 -5.94 14.70 -2.77
CA VAL A 4 -6.85 13.57 -3.03
C VAL A 4 -6.18 12.26 -2.61
N THR A 5 -6.86 11.41 -1.85
CA THR A 5 -6.30 10.11 -1.42
C THR A 5 -6.86 8.97 -2.25
N ILE A 6 -5.97 8.26 -2.97
CA ILE A 6 -6.33 7.21 -3.92
C ILE A 6 -6.06 5.84 -3.31
N PHE A 7 -7.08 4.97 -3.29
CA PHE A 7 -6.99 3.61 -2.75
C PHE A 7 -6.90 2.58 -3.88
N VAL A 8 -5.92 1.68 -3.79
CA VAL A 8 -5.64 0.64 -4.80
C VAL A 8 -5.57 -0.73 -4.13
N HIS A 9 -6.47 -1.63 -4.54
CA HIS A 9 -6.56 -2.99 -4.01
C HIS A 9 -5.44 -3.91 -4.53
N GLY A 10 -5.26 -5.06 -3.87
CA GLY A 10 -4.33 -6.12 -4.27
C GLY A 10 -4.83 -6.99 -5.43
N PHE A 11 -4.07 -8.04 -5.76
CA PHE A 11 -4.46 -9.05 -6.75
C PHE A 11 -5.77 -9.72 -6.33
N ASN A 12 -6.69 -9.92 -7.28
CA ASN A 12 -8.02 -10.46 -7.03
C ASN A 12 -8.89 -9.61 -6.08
N GLY A 13 -8.49 -8.36 -5.82
CA GLY A 13 -9.25 -7.44 -4.99
C GLY A 13 -10.49 -6.86 -5.68
N ASN A 14 -11.30 -6.19 -4.89
CA ASN A 14 -12.56 -5.54 -5.28
C ASN A 14 -12.82 -4.33 -4.35
N ALA A 15 -14.03 -3.79 -4.35
CA ALA A 15 -14.39 -2.67 -3.47
C ALA A 15 -14.17 -2.99 -1.98
N ASP A 16 -14.62 -4.17 -1.54
CA ASP A 16 -14.50 -4.64 -0.15
C ASP A 16 -13.05 -4.64 0.36
N SER A 17 -12.08 -4.77 -0.55
CA SER A 17 -10.65 -4.81 -0.22
C SER A 17 -10.14 -3.49 0.37
N THR A 18 -10.78 -2.37 0.06
CA THR A 18 -10.41 -1.03 0.57
C THR A 18 -11.52 -0.36 1.37
N ASP A 19 -12.76 -0.87 1.30
CA ASP A 19 -13.92 -0.24 1.93
C ASP A 19 -13.78 -0.13 3.45
N HIS A 20 -13.12 -1.08 4.12
CA HIS A 20 -12.91 -0.95 5.56
C HIS A 20 -12.07 0.29 5.92
N LEU A 21 -10.97 0.54 5.20
CA LEU A 21 -10.13 1.72 5.41
C LEU A 21 -10.91 3.00 5.07
N ILE A 22 -11.61 3.02 3.94
CA ILE A 22 -12.38 4.17 3.45
C ILE A 22 -13.52 4.51 4.41
N HIS A 23 -14.36 3.52 4.77
CA HIS A 23 -15.46 3.73 5.72
C HIS A 23 -14.95 4.08 7.11
N GLY A 24 -13.84 3.49 7.56
CA GLY A 24 -13.19 3.83 8.82
C GLY A 24 -12.75 5.29 8.85
N ALA A 25 -12.12 5.80 7.78
CA ALA A 25 -11.74 7.20 7.67
C ALA A 25 -12.97 8.13 7.68
N GLN A 26 -14.00 7.81 6.89
CA GLN A 26 -15.20 8.62 6.76
C GLN A 26 -16.04 8.68 8.04
N LYS A 27 -16.26 7.52 8.69
CA LYS A 27 -17.01 7.44 9.95
C LYS A 27 -16.36 8.25 11.08
N ASN A 28 -15.02 8.34 11.07
CA ASN A 28 -14.26 9.08 12.06
C ASN A 28 -13.99 10.55 11.66
N GLY A 29 -14.58 11.02 10.55
CA GLY A 29 -14.50 12.42 10.13
C GLY A 29 -13.16 12.84 9.53
N TRP A 30 -12.29 11.89 9.14
CA TRP A 30 -10.98 12.21 8.58
C TRP A 30 -11.04 12.64 7.11
N ALA A 31 -11.94 12.04 6.33
CA ALA A 31 -11.94 12.10 4.88
C ALA A 31 -13.29 11.68 4.32
N GLN A 32 -13.64 12.12 3.11
CA GLN A 32 -14.91 11.77 2.47
C GLN A 32 -14.67 10.96 1.19
N LYS A 33 -15.39 9.85 1.00
CA LYS A 33 -15.38 9.11 -0.28
C LYS A 33 -16.19 9.90 -1.30
N MET A 34 -15.53 10.34 -2.37
CA MET A 34 -16.16 11.20 -3.39
C MET A 34 -16.31 10.50 -4.74
N LEU A 35 -15.39 9.58 -5.06
CA LEU A 35 -15.30 9.00 -6.39
C LEU A 35 -14.95 7.52 -6.33
N VAL A 36 -15.65 6.71 -7.12
CA VAL A 36 -15.24 5.36 -7.47
C VAL A 36 -14.84 5.37 -8.94
N VAL A 37 -13.64 4.86 -9.25
CA VAL A 37 -13.15 4.76 -10.62
C VAL A 37 -13.00 3.31 -10.99
N LYS A 38 -13.85 2.85 -11.91
CA LYS A 38 -13.73 1.52 -12.49
C LYS A 38 -12.92 1.59 -13.78
N ILE A 39 -11.79 0.89 -13.80
CA ILE A 39 -10.92 0.80 -14.97
C ILE A 39 -11.17 -0.52 -15.70
N LYS A 40 -11.69 -0.43 -16.92
CA LYS A 40 -12.01 -1.56 -17.80
C LYS A 40 -10.74 -2.21 -18.37
N ASN A 41 -10.91 -3.39 -18.98
CA ASN A 41 -9.82 -4.20 -19.52
C ASN A 41 -9.01 -3.50 -20.63
N ASP A 42 -9.66 -2.61 -21.37
CA ASP A 42 -9.06 -1.78 -22.41
C ASP A 42 -8.44 -0.47 -21.87
N GLY A 43 -8.62 -0.17 -20.58
CA GLY A 43 -8.18 1.05 -19.92
C GLY A 43 -9.18 2.21 -19.96
N ALA A 44 -10.38 2.01 -20.50
CA ALA A 44 -11.48 2.97 -20.34
C ALA A 44 -11.85 3.10 -18.85
N MET A 45 -12.24 4.30 -18.43
CA MET A 45 -12.49 4.61 -17.02
C MET A 45 -13.92 5.13 -16.86
N ASP A 46 -14.70 4.43 -16.05
CA ASP A 46 -16.00 4.90 -15.59
C ASP A 46 -15.80 5.56 -14.22
N PHE A 47 -16.33 6.77 -14.09
CA PHE A 47 -16.25 7.58 -12.88
C PHE A 47 -17.65 7.65 -12.27
N ASP A 48 -17.79 7.18 -11.03
CA ASP A 48 -19.05 7.22 -10.28
C ASP A 48 -18.88 8.10 -9.04
N GLY A 49 -19.76 9.10 -8.91
CA GLY A 49 -19.65 10.20 -7.95
C GLY A 49 -19.09 11.49 -8.55
N GLU A 50 -18.94 12.50 -7.70
CA GLU A 50 -18.44 13.84 -8.07
C GLU A 50 -17.26 14.21 -7.16
N LEU A 51 -16.13 14.59 -7.75
CA LEU A 51 -14.96 14.98 -6.99
C LEU A 51 -14.97 16.49 -6.72
N ASP A 52 -15.38 16.88 -5.51
CA ASP A 52 -15.22 18.23 -5.00
C ASP A 52 -13.96 18.35 -4.16
N GLN A 53 -13.01 19.17 -4.61
CA GLN A 53 -11.74 19.41 -3.89
C GLN A 53 -11.88 20.38 -2.70
N GLN A 54 -13.04 21.05 -2.54
CA GLN A 54 -13.34 21.86 -1.35
C GLN A 54 -13.69 20.99 -0.14
N VAL A 55 -14.19 19.77 -0.37
CA VAL A 55 -14.41 18.78 0.69
C VAL A 55 -13.06 18.34 1.25
N ALA A 56 -12.88 18.40 2.57
CA ALA A 56 -11.63 17.99 3.21
C ALA A 56 -11.28 16.53 2.90
N ASN A 57 -10.03 16.29 2.49
CA ASN A 57 -9.44 14.98 2.26
C ASN A 57 -10.30 14.05 1.38
N PRO A 58 -10.57 14.41 0.11
CA PRO A 58 -11.42 13.60 -0.75
C PRO A 58 -10.74 12.29 -1.11
N MET A 59 -11.48 11.19 -1.03
CA MET A 59 -10.99 9.84 -1.34
C MET A 59 -11.54 9.33 -2.67
N VAL A 60 -10.66 8.68 -3.42
CA VAL A 60 -10.95 8.00 -4.68
C VAL A 60 -10.67 6.51 -4.51
N GLN A 61 -11.68 5.67 -4.73
CA GLN A 61 -11.51 4.22 -4.75
C GLN A 61 -11.28 3.74 -6.18
N VAL A 62 -10.20 3.02 -6.43
CA VAL A 62 -9.91 2.46 -7.76
C VAL A 62 -10.27 0.98 -7.80
N LEU A 63 -11.02 0.58 -8.81
CA LEU A 63 -11.41 -0.80 -9.09
C LEU A 63 -10.91 -1.21 -10.47
N PHE A 64 -10.08 -2.25 -10.55
CA PHE A 64 -9.71 -2.84 -11.84
C PHE A 64 -10.72 -3.91 -12.22
N GLU A 65 -11.30 -3.83 -13.41
CA GLU A 65 -12.21 -4.86 -13.92
C GLU A 65 -11.48 -6.21 -14.05
N ASN A 66 -10.28 -6.20 -14.64
CA ASN A 66 -9.35 -7.32 -14.53
C ASN A 66 -8.44 -7.10 -13.31
N ASN A 67 -8.98 -7.44 -12.14
CA ASN A 67 -8.29 -7.42 -10.86
C ASN A 67 -7.14 -8.45 -10.74
N ARG A 68 -6.92 -9.28 -11.76
CA ARG A 68 -5.78 -10.20 -11.89
C ARG A 68 -4.78 -9.76 -12.96
N ALA A 69 -4.95 -8.56 -13.52
CA ALA A 69 -4.05 -8.03 -14.54
C ALA A 69 -2.61 -7.94 -13.98
N PRO A 70 -1.59 -8.20 -14.81
CA PRO A 70 -0.20 -8.05 -14.40
C PRO A 70 0.08 -6.63 -13.87
N GLU A 71 0.93 -6.51 -12.86
CA GLU A 71 1.32 -5.24 -12.22
C GLU A 71 1.62 -4.11 -13.23
N ARG A 72 2.41 -4.41 -14.27
CA ARG A 72 2.79 -3.44 -15.31
C ARG A 72 1.59 -2.80 -16.00
N ARG A 73 0.48 -3.54 -16.14
CA ARG A 73 -0.77 -3.06 -16.74
C ARG A 73 -1.51 -2.16 -15.76
N GLN A 74 -1.61 -2.57 -14.49
CA GLN A 74 -2.19 -1.75 -13.43
C GLN A 74 -1.41 -0.43 -13.25
N VAL A 75 -0.08 -0.44 -13.32
CA VAL A 75 0.76 0.77 -13.32
C VAL A 75 0.42 1.69 -14.50
N SER A 76 0.20 1.14 -15.70
CA SER A 76 -0.19 1.93 -16.87
C SER A 76 -1.57 2.55 -16.71
N TRP A 77 -2.52 1.80 -16.17
CA TRP A 77 -3.87 2.29 -15.89
C TRP A 77 -3.87 3.39 -14.84
N MET A 78 -3.15 3.21 -13.73
CA MET A 78 -3.01 4.23 -12.70
C MET A 78 -2.33 5.49 -13.23
N HIS A 79 -1.36 5.36 -14.14
CA HIS A 79 -0.73 6.52 -14.79
C HIS A 79 -1.74 7.34 -15.60
N GLN A 80 -2.58 6.68 -16.39
CA GLN A 80 -3.65 7.34 -17.13
C GLN A 80 -4.71 7.97 -16.20
N LEU A 81 -5.02 7.32 -15.08
CA LEU A 81 -5.97 7.84 -14.10
C LEU A 81 -5.43 9.14 -13.48
N LEU A 82 -4.17 9.15 -13.05
CA LEU A 82 -3.55 10.34 -12.48
C LEU A 82 -3.50 11.51 -13.46
N ILE A 83 -3.24 11.26 -14.74
CA ILE A 83 -3.34 12.29 -15.79
C ILE A 83 -4.77 12.83 -15.88
N LYS A 84 -5.78 11.95 -15.91
CA LYS A 84 -7.20 12.37 -15.95
C LYS A 84 -7.62 13.15 -14.71
N LEU A 85 -7.22 12.71 -13.51
CA LEU A 85 -7.51 13.43 -12.26
C LEU A 85 -6.94 14.85 -12.29
N ARG A 86 -5.72 15.03 -12.81
CA ARG A 86 -5.16 16.37 -12.96
C ARG A 86 -5.87 17.20 -14.03
N GLN A 87 -6.01 16.65 -15.23
CA GLN A 87 -6.52 17.40 -16.38
C GLN A 87 -8.02 17.70 -16.31
N SER A 88 -8.82 16.75 -15.84
CA SER A 88 -10.29 16.84 -15.86
C SER A 88 -10.89 17.26 -14.51
N PHE A 89 -10.20 16.97 -13.41
CA PHE A 89 -10.69 17.30 -12.07
C PHE A 89 -9.83 18.35 -11.35
N GLY A 90 -8.74 18.82 -11.95
CA GLY A 90 -7.87 19.85 -11.38
C GLY A 90 -7.05 19.38 -10.17
N VAL A 91 -6.87 18.06 -9.99
CA VAL A 91 -6.13 17.52 -8.85
C VAL A 91 -4.65 17.84 -9.02
N GLU A 92 -4.08 18.63 -8.12
CA GLU A 92 -2.66 19.02 -8.16
C GLU A 92 -1.78 18.16 -7.23
N GLN A 93 -2.36 17.54 -6.21
CA GLN A 93 -1.65 16.73 -5.22
C GLN A 93 -2.45 15.50 -4.86
N TYR A 94 -1.75 14.38 -4.63
CA TYR A 94 -2.40 13.14 -4.23
C TYR A 94 -1.63 12.40 -3.13
N ASN A 95 -2.38 11.66 -2.33
CA ASN A 95 -1.87 10.58 -1.51
C ASN A 95 -2.23 9.24 -2.16
N GLY A 96 -1.44 8.20 -1.89
CA GLY A 96 -1.73 6.84 -2.31
C GLY A 96 -1.84 5.89 -1.13
N VAL A 97 -2.80 4.97 -1.17
CA VAL A 97 -2.91 3.84 -0.23
C VAL A 97 -3.02 2.56 -1.05
N GLY A 98 -2.00 1.72 -0.97
CA GLY A 98 -1.96 0.44 -1.68
C GLY A 98 -1.97 -0.72 -0.70
N HIS A 99 -2.65 -1.81 -1.07
CA HIS A 99 -2.53 -3.10 -0.39
C HIS A 99 -1.94 -4.15 -1.32
N SER A 100 -0.99 -4.95 -0.82
CA SER A 100 -0.38 -6.06 -1.55
C SER A 100 0.14 -5.61 -2.92
N LEU A 101 -0.37 -6.19 -4.01
CA LEU A 101 -0.04 -5.77 -5.38
C LEU A 101 -0.29 -4.27 -5.63
N GLY A 102 -1.33 -3.67 -5.02
CA GLY A 102 -1.62 -2.24 -5.11
C GLY A 102 -0.48 -1.37 -4.56
N SER A 103 0.20 -1.83 -3.50
CA SER A 103 1.41 -1.17 -2.97
C SER A 103 2.53 -1.15 -4.01
N ASN A 104 2.78 -2.29 -4.66
CA ASN A 104 3.77 -2.37 -5.73
C ASN A 104 3.40 -1.48 -6.91
N VAL A 105 2.12 -1.44 -7.30
CA VAL A 105 1.63 -0.59 -8.39
C VAL A 105 1.94 0.88 -8.11
N LEU A 106 1.64 1.37 -6.90
CA LEU A 106 1.88 2.77 -6.54
C LEU A 106 3.37 3.12 -6.47
N VAL A 107 4.21 2.26 -5.88
CA VAL A 107 5.66 2.49 -5.83
C VAL A 107 6.29 2.42 -7.22
N ASN A 108 5.93 1.43 -8.04
CA ASN A 108 6.42 1.32 -9.42
C ASN A 108 5.99 2.52 -10.26
N LEU A 109 4.75 2.99 -10.11
CA LEU A 109 4.25 4.19 -10.77
C LEU A 109 5.06 5.42 -10.36
N ALA A 110 5.28 5.62 -9.05
CA ALA A 110 6.02 6.77 -8.54
C ALA A 110 7.49 6.76 -9.00
N ILE A 111 8.14 5.59 -9.08
CA ILE A 111 9.50 5.48 -9.62
C ILE A 111 9.51 5.67 -11.14
N LYS A 112 8.57 5.07 -11.88
CA LYS A 112 8.58 5.09 -13.35
C LYS A 112 8.16 6.44 -13.92
N PHE A 113 7.23 7.14 -13.27
CA PHE A 113 6.59 8.36 -13.76
C PHE A 113 6.74 9.56 -12.81
N GLY A 114 7.58 9.49 -11.78
CA GLY A 114 7.75 10.57 -10.79
C GLY A 114 8.29 11.90 -11.33
N LYS A 115 8.74 11.93 -12.58
CA LYS A 115 9.17 13.15 -13.30
C LYS A 115 8.19 13.62 -14.38
N ASP A 116 7.08 12.91 -14.57
CA ASP A 116 6.07 13.28 -15.56
C ASP A 116 5.22 14.43 -15.01
N SER A 117 5.36 15.61 -15.61
CA SER A 117 4.72 16.84 -15.18
C SER A 117 3.22 16.90 -15.49
N ARG A 118 2.62 15.84 -16.02
CA ARG A 118 1.16 15.72 -16.23
C ARG A 118 0.43 15.08 -15.05
N LEU A 119 1.15 14.49 -14.10
CA LEU A 119 0.57 13.89 -12.91
C LEU A 119 0.41 14.93 -11.79
N PRO A 120 -0.55 14.77 -10.86
CA PRO A 120 -0.49 15.47 -9.58
C PRO A 120 0.78 15.06 -8.82
N ALA A 121 1.26 15.94 -7.94
CA ALA A 121 2.41 15.65 -7.11
C ALA A 121 2.05 14.65 -5.99
N LEU A 122 2.84 13.58 -5.86
CA LEU A 122 2.71 12.64 -4.75
C LEU A 122 3.12 13.32 -3.44
N LYS A 123 2.26 13.27 -2.43
CA LYS A 123 2.49 13.83 -1.09
C LYS A 123 2.80 12.75 -0.06
N LYS A 124 1.85 11.85 0.17
CA LYS A 124 2.01 10.75 1.12
C LYS A 124 1.68 9.42 0.45
N LEU A 125 2.45 8.39 0.75
CA LEU A 125 2.22 7.04 0.23
C LEU A 125 2.16 6.06 1.40
N VAL A 126 1.06 5.34 1.51
CA VAL A 126 0.88 4.22 2.43
C VAL A 126 0.96 2.93 1.64
N THR A 127 1.87 2.05 2.04
CA THR A 127 2.01 0.72 1.47
C THR A 127 1.66 -0.31 2.53
N ILE A 128 0.72 -1.19 2.26
CA ILE A 128 0.29 -2.24 3.18
C ILE A 128 0.68 -3.59 2.56
N ALA A 129 1.53 -4.35 3.25
CA ALA A 129 1.95 -5.69 2.81
C ALA A 129 2.46 -5.77 1.35
N GLY A 130 3.22 -4.76 0.89
CA GLY A 130 3.69 -4.71 -0.49
C GLY A 130 4.81 -5.73 -0.76
N PRO A 131 4.69 -6.68 -1.71
CA PRO A 131 5.75 -7.65 -1.98
C PRO A 131 6.83 -7.05 -2.89
N PHE A 132 7.60 -6.08 -2.39
CA PHE A 132 8.54 -5.28 -3.19
C PHE A 132 9.72 -6.08 -3.70
N ASN A 133 10.19 -7.05 -2.90
CA ASN A 133 11.18 -8.01 -3.37
C ASN A 133 10.54 -9.26 -3.97
N GLY A 134 9.22 -9.30 -4.20
CA GLY A 134 8.50 -10.43 -4.78
C GLY A 134 7.94 -11.41 -3.76
N LEU A 135 7.10 -12.33 -4.25
CA LEU A 135 6.57 -13.46 -3.49
C LEU A 135 7.55 -14.63 -3.66
N HIS A 136 8.39 -14.85 -2.66
CA HIS A 136 9.26 -16.02 -2.58
C HIS A 136 8.72 -16.99 -1.55
N GLY A 137 8.88 -18.29 -1.77
CA GLY A 137 8.51 -19.30 -0.77
C GLY A 137 9.15 -19.01 0.59
N PHE A 138 8.47 -19.41 1.66
CA PHE A 138 8.85 -19.05 3.04
C PHE A 138 10.03 -19.86 3.62
N LEU A 139 10.53 -20.83 2.87
CA LEU A 139 11.70 -21.60 3.27
C LEU A 139 12.93 -20.68 3.29
N SER A 140 13.67 -20.67 4.40
CA SER A 140 14.87 -19.83 4.64
C SER A 140 14.65 -18.32 4.85
N GLN A 141 13.45 -17.93 5.31
CA GLN A 141 13.20 -16.55 5.75
C GLN A 141 13.95 -16.23 7.04
N ASP A 142 14.58 -15.04 7.08
CA ASP A 142 15.20 -14.52 8.31
C ASP A 142 14.13 -14.28 9.38
N THR A 143 14.51 -14.35 10.66
CA THR A 143 13.59 -14.00 11.74
C THR A 143 13.21 -12.52 11.69
N VAL A 144 12.03 -12.14 12.18
CA VAL A 144 11.69 -10.72 12.36
C VAL A 144 12.80 -9.99 13.12
N LYS A 145 13.35 -10.60 14.17
CA LYS A 145 14.48 -10.04 14.93
C LYS A 145 15.69 -9.76 14.03
N ASP A 146 16.08 -10.72 13.19
CA ASP A 146 17.23 -10.58 12.29
C ASP A 146 16.96 -9.54 11.20
N VAL A 147 15.77 -9.57 10.58
CA VAL A 147 15.35 -8.60 9.59
C VAL A 147 15.40 -7.19 10.17
N MET A 148 14.94 -6.99 11.41
CA MET A 148 14.98 -5.70 12.11
C MET A 148 16.40 -5.17 12.35
N THR A 149 17.42 -6.03 12.41
CA THR A 149 18.83 -5.60 12.51
C THR A 149 19.46 -5.22 11.17
N LYS A 150 18.78 -5.48 10.05
CA LYS A 150 19.27 -5.17 8.70
C LYS A 150 18.77 -3.81 8.22
N SER A 151 19.57 -3.16 7.38
CA SER A 151 19.27 -1.86 6.73
C SER A 151 18.24 -1.99 5.59
N TRP A 152 17.12 -2.71 5.83
CA TRP A 152 16.05 -3.00 4.86
C TRP A 152 16.46 -3.79 3.60
N GLU A 153 17.76 -4.04 3.39
CA GLU A 153 18.22 -4.73 2.20
C GLU A 153 17.83 -6.21 2.23
N PRO A 154 17.09 -6.72 1.23
CA PRO A 154 16.77 -8.13 1.18
C PRO A 154 18.00 -8.97 0.80
N ASN A 155 18.15 -10.14 1.42
CA ASN A 155 19.30 -11.04 1.19
C ASN A 155 19.48 -11.43 -0.29
N LYS A 156 18.36 -11.61 -1.01
CA LYS A 156 18.36 -11.94 -2.44
C LYS A 156 17.49 -10.95 -3.18
N ARG A 157 18.09 -10.11 -4.03
CA ARG A 157 17.35 -9.14 -4.84
C ARG A 157 16.80 -9.78 -6.10
N THR A 158 15.48 -9.73 -6.31
CA THR A 158 14.86 -10.15 -7.58
C THR A 158 15.26 -9.27 -8.75
N HIS A 159 15.01 -9.75 -9.98
CA HIS A 159 15.16 -8.90 -11.16
C HIS A 159 14.27 -7.65 -11.10
N HIS A 160 13.02 -7.80 -10.61
CA HIS A 160 12.11 -6.69 -10.40
C HIS A 160 12.71 -5.66 -9.42
N PHE A 161 13.14 -6.11 -8.23
CA PHE A 161 13.71 -5.23 -7.22
C PHE A 161 14.99 -4.52 -7.71
N LYS A 162 15.90 -5.25 -8.38
CA LYS A 162 17.10 -4.65 -9.01
C LYS A 162 16.75 -3.54 -10.02
N LYS A 163 15.63 -3.68 -10.75
CA LYS A 163 15.16 -2.64 -11.67
C LYS A 163 14.65 -1.41 -10.91
N LEU A 164 13.92 -1.60 -9.82
CA LEU A 164 13.48 -0.50 -8.96
C LEU A 164 14.67 0.26 -8.35
N VAL A 165 15.65 -0.46 -7.78
CA VAL A 165 16.86 0.16 -7.20
C VAL A 165 17.59 1.04 -8.21
N ARG A 166 17.74 0.60 -9.47
CA ARG A 166 18.40 1.41 -10.52
C ARG A 166 17.66 2.72 -10.83
N ASN A 167 16.34 2.73 -10.69
CA ASN A 167 15.50 3.88 -11.06
C ASN A 167 15.01 4.69 -9.85
N ARG A 168 15.33 4.28 -8.62
CA ARG A 168 14.81 4.89 -7.38
C ARG A 168 14.96 6.41 -7.32
N HIS A 169 16.02 6.98 -7.90
CA HIS A 169 16.28 8.42 -7.96
C HIS A 169 15.18 9.24 -8.68
N LEU A 170 14.30 8.57 -9.43
CA LEU A 170 13.14 9.19 -10.09
C LEU A 170 11.93 9.35 -9.17
N PHE A 171 11.90 8.67 -8.02
CA PHE A 171 10.82 8.81 -7.04
C PHE A 171 10.68 10.27 -6.56
N PRO A 172 9.46 10.76 -6.29
CA PRO A 172 9.24 12.12 -5.82
C PRO A 172 9.92 12.40 -4.47
N LYS A 173 10.98 13.21 -4.48
CA LYS A 173 11.80 13.48 -3.27
C LYS A 173 11.05 14.12 -2.11
N GLY A 174 9.96 14.83 -2.39
CA GLY A 174 9.12 15.47 -1.38
C GLY A 174 8.02 14.59 -0.81
N ALA A 175 7.92 13.32 -1.23
CA ALA A 175 6.90 12.41 -0.74
C ALA A 175 7.35 11.69 0.53
N GLU A 176 6.42 11.52 1.47
CA GLU A 176 6.59 10.74 2.69
C GLU A 176 5.95 9.36 2.52
N VAL A 177 6.52 8.33 3.15
CA VAL A 177 6.07 6.95 3.02
C VAL A 177 5.84 6.34 4.39
N LEU A 178 4.66 5.74 4.60
CA LEU A 178 4.37 4.83 5.69
C LEU A 178 4.25 3.41 5.15
N ASN A 179 5.17 2.54 5.55
CA ASN A 179 5.17 1.13 5.17
C ASN A 179 4.59 0.27 6.30
N VAL A 180 3.40 -0.28 6.08
CA VAL A 180 2.71 -1.18 7.00
C VAL A 180 3.06 -2.63 6.65
N ILE A 181 3.65 -3.33 7.62
CA ILE A 181 4.20 -4.68 7.48
C ILE A 181 3.46 -5.61 8.45
N GLY A 182 2.94 -6.73 7.95
CA GLY A 182 2.33 -7.77 8.78
C GLY A 182 3.30 -8.90 9.09
N SER A 183 3.16 -9.46 10.29
CA SER A 183 3.67 -10.78 10.64
C SER A 183 2.67 -11.50 11.51
N VAL A 184 2.32 -12.73 11.16
CA VAL A 184 1.52 -13.58 12.04
C VAL A 184 2.37 -14.08 13.22
N ASP A 185 1.72 -14.48 14.30
CA ASP A 185 2.40 -15.11 15.44
C ASP A 185 3.08 -16.42 15.00
N GLY A 186 4.35 -16.60 15.39
CA GLY A 186 5.11 -17.82 15.12
C GLY A 186 6.40 -17.61 14.34
N ILE A 187 6.85 -18.67 13.64
CA ILE A 187 8.22 -18.78 13.08
C ILE A 187 8.30 -18.27 11.63
N LEU A 188 7.18 -17.98 10.99
CA LEU A 188 7.11 -17.83 9.53
C LEU A 188 7.54 -16.43 9.01
N ASN A 189 7.65 -15.42 9.89
CA ASN A 189 8.11 -14.05 9.57
C ASN A 189 7.45 -13.47 8.32
N ASN A 190 6.14 -13.65 8.21
CA ASN A 190 5.32 -13.24 7.08
C ASN A 190 3.86 -13.03 7.51
N ASP A 191 3.07 -12.45 6.62
CA ASP A 191 1.64 -12.20 6.84
C ASP A 191 0.72 -13.31 6.27
N VAL A 192 1.26 -14.51 6.02
CA VAL A 192 0.72 -15.66 5.25
C VAL A 192 1.00 -15.60 3.75
N TYR A 193 1.26 -14.43 3.15
CA TYR A 193 1.52 -14.29 1.71
C TYR A 193 2.85 -13.62 1.40
N VAL A 194 3.17 -12.56 2.14
CA VAL A 194 4.31 -11.68 1.93
C VAL A 194 5.23 -11.80 3.12
N ALA A 195 6.47 -12.14 2.82
CA ALA A 195 7.52 -12.16 3.82
C ALA A 195 7.86 -10.75 4.30
N VAL A 196 8.20 -10.63 5.59
CA VAL A 196 8.58 -9.36 6.22
C VAL A 196 9.77 -8.74 5.50
N ASP A 197 10.74 -9.55 5.04
CA ASP A 197 11.90 -9.06 4.28
C ASP A 197 11.49 -8.36 2.96
N SER A 198 10.53 -8.95 2.24
CA SER A 198 10.01 -8.45 0.98
C SER A 198 9.19 -7.18 1.17
N ALA A 199 8.37 -7.13 2.23
CA ALA A 199 7.60 -5.95 2.60
C ALA A 199 8.48 -4.78 3.05
N ARG A 200 9.55 -5.06 3.81
CA ARG A 200 10.48 -4.02 4.30
C ARG A 200 11.43 -3.50 3.22
N ALA A 201 11.60 -4.22 2.11
CA ALA A 201 12.54 -3.85 1.06
C ALA A 201 12.26 -2.47 0.42
N VAL A 202 11.06 -1.90 0.56
CA VAL A 202 10.78 -0.50 0.14
C VAL A 202 11.58 0.53 0.95
N GLY A 203 11.92 0.22 2.21
CA GLY A 203 12.83 1.04 3.01
C GLY A 203 14.18 1.22 2.30
N TYR A 204 14.77 0.12 1.83
CA TYR A 204 16.02 0.18 1.06
C TYR A 204 15.85 0.93 -0.28
N LEU A 205 14.70 0.80 -0.94
CA LEU A 205 14.43 1.52 -2.18
C LEU A 205 14.38 3.04 -1.96
N LEU A 206 13.77 3.49 -0.88
CA LEU A 206 13.36 4.89 -0.72
C LEU A 206 14.12 5.65 0.36
N ASP A 207 14.94 4.99 1.17
CA ASP A 207 15.84 5.64 2.14
C ASP A 207 16.77 6.64 1.44
N GLY A 208 16.90 7.86 1.96
CA GLY A 208 17.65 8.94 1.31
C GLY A 208 17.13 9.40 -0.07
N VAL A 209 15.96 8.93 -0.50
CA VAL A 209 15.30 9.33 -1.76
C VAL A 209 13.96 10.02 -1.49
N ALA A 210 13.08 9.37 -0.73
CA ALA A 210 11.85 9.97 -0.22
C ALA A 210 12.18 11.01 0.87
N ALA A 211 11.23 11.89 1.18
CA ALA A 211 11.41 12.86 2.26
C ALA A 211 11.52 12.15 3.61
N LYS A 212 10.71 11.11 3.80
CA LYS A 212 10.75 10.24 4.97
C LYS A 212 10.19 8.86 4.61
N VAL A 213 10.76 7.82 5.21
CA VAL A 213 10.19 6.47 5.23
C VAL A 213 9.99 6.10 6.70
N SER A 214 8.78 5.67 7.04
CA SER A 214 8.37 5.22 8.36
C SER A 214 7.82 3.81 8.25
N GLU A 215 8.08 2.96 9.24
CA GLU A 215 7.57 1.58 9.27
C GLU A 215 6.58 1.39 10.41
N LEU A 216 5.47 0.72 10.11
CA LEU A 216 4.53 0.20 11.07
C LEU A 216 4.52 -1.32 10.96
N MET A 217 5.14 -2.00 11.91
CA MET A 217 5.09 -3.46 12.01
C MET A 217 3.92 -3.88 12.87
N VAL A 218 3.13 -4.84 12.38
CA VAL A 218 1.96 -5.39 13.07
C VAL A 218 2.16 -6.88 13.24
N ILE A 219 2.29 -7.31 14.49
CA ILE A 219 2.47 -8.72 14.86
C ILE A 219 1.19 -9.25 15.48
N GLY A 220 0.84 -10.50 15.15
CA GLY A 220 -0.29 -11.22 15.73
C GLY A 220 -1.51 -11.29 14.81
N PRO A 221 -2.73 -11.44 15.35
CA PRO A 221 -3.95 -11.60 14.55
C PRO A 221 -4.24 -10.46 13.56
N ASP A 222 -3.89 -9.21 13.89
CA ASP A 222 -4.02 -8.07 12.97
C ASP A 222 -2.93 -8.07 11.89
N GLY A 223 -1.85 -8.85 12.08
CA GLY A 223 -0.71 -8.97 11.17
C GLY A 223 -0.94 -9.92 10.00
N TYR A 224 -2.10 -10.57 9.89
CA TYR A 224 -2.49 -11.37 8.73
C TYR A 224 -2.73 -10.48 7.50
N HIS A 225 -2.38 -10.97 6.32
CA HIS A 225 -2.33 -10.20 5.07
C HIS A 225 -3.59 -9.38 4.78
N CYS A 226 -4.77 -9.97 4.93
CA CYS A 226 -6.05 -9.30 4.72
C CYS A 226 -6.52 -8.51 5.95
N GLU A 227 -6.10 -8.91 7.14
CA GLU A 227 -6.50 -8.26 8.40
C GLU A 227 -5.80 -6.91 8.58
N LEU A 228 -4.64 -6.68 7.95
CA LEU A 228 -3.99 -5.37 7.92
C LEU A 228 -4.91 -4.25 7.38
N ASN A 229 -5.75 -4.54 6.39
CA ASN A 229 -6.73 -3.56 5.87
C ASN A 229 -8.00 -3.45 6.74
N ARG A 230 -8.19 -4.38 7.67
CA ARG A 230 -9.39 -4.50 8.52
C ARG A 230 -9.11 -4.12 9.99
N SER A 231 -7.84 -4.01 10.37
CA SER A 231 -7.46 -3.63 11.72
C SER A 231 -7.79 -2.16 11.97
N GLN A 232 -8.53 -1.91 13.05
CA GLN A 232 -8.79 -0.55 13.53
C GLN A 232 -7.50 0.13 14.02
N ASN A 233 -6.55 -0.64 14.55
CA ASN A 233 -5.26 -0.11 15.00
C ASN A 233 -4.46 0.37 13.79
N VAL A 234 -4.39 -0.43 12.72
CA VAL A 234 -3.72 -0.03 11.47
C VAL A 234 -4.42 1.16 10.82
N SER A 235 -5.74 1.12 10.72
CA SER A 235 -6.54 2.21 10.15
C SER A 235 -6.29 3.54 10.88
N ARG A 236 -6.15 3.52 12.21
CA ARG A 236 -5.86 4.71 13.01
C ARG A 236 -4.51 5.33 12.64
N GLU A 237 -3.46 4.52 12.55
CA GLU A 237 -2.12 5.00 12.20
C GLU A 237 -2.08 5.55 10.77
N ILE A 238 -2.77 4.89 9.83
CA ILE A 238 -2.89 5.36 8.45
C ILE A 238 -3.59 6.72 8.41
N ASN A 239 -4.71 6.88 9.12
CA ASN A 239 -5.47 8.13 9.11
C ASN A 239 -4.67 9.29 9.73
N GLN A 240 -3.98 9.03 10.84
CA GLN A 240 -3.08 10.01 11.47
C GLN A 240 -1.97 10.41 10.52
N PHE A 241 -1.28 9.43 9.91
CA PHE A 241 -0.23 9.72 8.93
C PHE A 241 -0.73 10.53 7.75
N LEU A 242 -1.91 10.21 7.20
CA LEU A 242 -2.44 10.90 6.02
C LEU A 242 -2.90 12.33 6.35
N TRP A 243 -3.66 12.52 7.42
CA TRP A 243 -4.53 13.68 7.58
C TRP A 243 -4.39 14.44 8.91
N ASP A 244 -3.65 13.93 9.89
CA ASP A 244 -3.32 14.73 11.08
C ASP A 244 -2.06 15.54 10.82
N GLU A 245 -2.21 16.86 10.62
CA GLU A 245 -1.09 17.77 10.36
C GLU A 245 -0.08 17.84 11.52
N LYS A 246 -0.48 17.45 12.74
CA LYS A 246 0.39 17.45 13.92
C LYS A 246 1.08 16.10 14.12
N TYR A 247 0.68 15.07 13.38
CA TYR A 247 1.25 13.74 13.53
C TYR A 247 2.62 13.66 12.86
N ILE A 248 3.62 13.32 13.67
CA ILE A 248 4.97 13.01 13.20
C ILE A 248 5.13 11.50 13.29
N ALA A 249 5.14 10.84 12.13
CA ALA A 249 5.38 9.40 12.08
C ALA A 249 6.76 9.08 12.68
N GLN A 250 6.81 8.10 13.58
CA GLN A 250 8.06 7.54 14.06
C GLN A 250 8.73 6.76 12.92
N ASP A 251 10.06 6.70 12.91
CA ASP A 251 10.78 5.94 11.88
C ASP A 251 10.39 4.45 11.91
N PHE A 252 10.12 3.93 13.11
CA PHE A 252 9.58 2.59 13.31
C PHE A 252 8.58 2.57 14.47
N LYS A 253 7.47 1.87 14.28
CA LYS A 253 6.46 1.59 15.31
C LYS A 253 6.04 0.12 15.24
N LEU A 254 5.89 -0.51 16.41
CA LEU A 254 5.41 -1.88 16.54
C LEU A 254 4.02 -1.91 17.20
N ILE A 255 3.11 -2.68 16.61
CA ILE A 255 1.82 -3.06 17.20
C ILE A 255 1.84 -4.56 17.41
N ASN A 256 1.74 -4.99 18.67
CA ASN A 256 1.45 -6.38 19.00
C ASN A 256 -0.06 -6.49 19.23
N SER A 257 -0.76 -7.11 18.28
CA SER A 257 -2.16 -7.45 18.42
C SER A 257 -2.28 -8.77 19.18
N TYR A 258 -3.11 -8.80 20.22
CA TYR A 258 -3.40 -10.01 20.97
C TYR A 258 -4.90 -10.28 20.88
N ARG A 259 -5.30 -11.51 20.58
CA ARG A 259 -6.65 -12.00 20.89
C ARG A 259 -6.55 -12.72 22.23
N ALA A 260 -7.33 -12.29 23.22
CA ALA A 260 -7.32 -12.91 24.55
C ALA A 260 -7.92 -14.35 24.54
N ASP A 261 -8.46 -14.80 23.41
CA ASP A 261 -9.55 -15.77 23.42
C ASP A 261 -9.67 -16.69 22.17
N LYS A 262 -8.61 -16.92 21.36
CA LYS A 262 -8.68 -17.93 20.28
C LYS A 262 -7.38 -18.73 20.04
N VAL A 263 -7.41 -20.00 20.45
CA VAL A 263 -6.62 -21.07 19.83
C VAL A 263 -7.13 -21.24 18.40
N TYR A 264 -6.32 -20.89 17.40
CA TYR A 264 -6.65 -21.19 16.01
C TYR A 264 -6.54 -22.71 15.79
N GLN A 265 -7.67 -23.41 15.74
CA GLN A 265 -7.76 -24.63 14.94
C GLN A 265 -7.84 -24.18 13.48
N LEU A 266 -6.75 -24.38 12.73
CA LEU A 266 -6.75 -24.23 11.28
C LEU A 266 -7.77 -25.24 10.72
N ALA A 267 -8.82 -24.74 10.07
CA ALA A 267 -9.71 -25.60 9.30
C ALA A 267 -8.91 -26.21 8.14
N PRO A 268 -8.94 -27.53 7.91
CA PRO A 268 -8.09 -28.20 6.91
C PRO A 268 -8.33 -27.83 5.44
N GLU A 269 -9.33 -27.00 5.11
CA GLU A 269 -9.83 -26.88 3.73
C GLU A 269 -9.13 -25.81 2.87
N GLU A 270 -8.24 -24.97 3.42
CA GLU A 270 -7.55 -23.91 2.64
C GLU A 270 -6.17 -24.32 2.08
N LEU A 271 -5.72 -25.54 2.32
CA LEU A 271 -4.48 -26.11 1.76
C LEU A 271 -4.81 -27.04 0.58
N ASN A 272 -5.28 -26.48 -0.54
CA ASN A 272 -5.25 -27.24 -1.80
C ASN A 272 -5.00 -26.33 -3.00
N TRP A 273 -3.72 -26.07 -3.28
CA TRP A 273 -3.25 -25.59 -4.58
C TRP A 273 -1.88 -26.20 -4.90
N ALA A 274 -1.88 -27.53 -4.98
CA ALA A 274 -0.96 -28.29 -5.82
C ALA A 274 -1.82 -29.04 -6.85
N ASN A 275 -2.03 -28.40 -8.01
CA ASN A 275 -2.16 -28.98 -9.36
C ASN A 275 -2.34 -27.86 -10.39
#